data_AF-A0A819XMZ2-F1
#
_entry.id   AF-A0A819XMZ2-F1
#
_cell.length_a   1.000
_cell.length_b   1.000
_cell.length_c   1.000
_cell.angle_alpha   90.00
_cell.angle_beta   90.00
_cell.angle_gamma   90.00
#
_symmetry.space_group_name_H-M   'P 1'
#
loop_
_entity.id
_entity.type
_entity.pdbx_description
1 polymer ?
#
loop_
_entity_poly.entity_id
_entity_poly.type
_entity_poly.pdbx_seq_one_letter_code
_entity_poly.pdbx_strand_id
1 'polypeptide(L)'
;MKTIIQLYVIILILRSKSVYSKAILSEFKVSAIHELLRKGGWNCTDVIDYFIKRAVTYNPIIKALINFNPKAQIEAYDLDKFYHEKNVFKGQLHCIPFIIKDNIDVAGLPTT
;
A
#
# COMPACT_ATOMS: atom_id res chain seq x y z
N MET A 1 19.46 29.23 -17.29
CA MET A 1 19.22 28.05 -18.16
C MET A 1 19.50 26.72 -17.45
N LYS A 2 20.62 26.55 -16.74
CA LYS A 2 20.94 25.33 -15.96
C LYS A 2 19.88 24.97 -14.89
N THR A 3 19.40 25.97 -14.15
CA THR A 3 18.39 25.79 -13.08
C THR A 3 17.02 25.30 -13.58
N ILE A 4 16.56 25.79 -14.74
CA ILE A 4 15.26 25.38 -15.32
C ILE A 4 15.34 23.93 -15.83
N ILE A 5 16.46 23.55 -16.45
CA ILE A 5 16.70 22.18 -16.93
C ILE A 5 16.81 21.20 -15.75
N GLN A 6 17.52 21.58 -14.67
CA GLN A 6 17.60 20.76 -13.45
C GLN A 6 16.23 20.56 -12.78
N LEU A 7 15.39 21.59 -12.73
CA LEU A 7 14.04 21.47 -12.18
C LEU A 7 13.15 20.53 -13.02
N TYR A 8 13.25 20.60 -14.36
CA TYR A 8 12.54 19.70 -15.28
C TYR A 8 12.98 18.24 -15.14
N VAL A 9 14.28 17.99 -14.96
CA VAL A 9 14.83 16.63 -14.73
C VAL A 9 14.34 16.05 -13.40
N ILE A 10 14.31 16.86 -12.31
CA ILE A 10 13.78 16.43 -11.01
C ILE A 10 12.29 16.07 -11.11
N ILE A 11 11.49 16.88 -11.81
CA ILE A 11 10.05 16.63 -12.02
C ILE A 11 9.82 15.33 -12.83
N LEU A 12 10.64 15.06 -13.85
CA LEU A 12 10.57 13.83 -14.64
C LEU A 12 10.90 12.57 -13.82
N ILE A 13 11.91 12.64 -12.93
CA ILE A 13 12.30 11.52 -12.06
C ILE A 13 11.20 11.21 -11.02
N LEU A 14 10.56 12.23 -10.45
CA LEU A 14 9.48 12.05 -9.46
C LEU A 14 8.18 11.50 -10.08
N ARG A 15 7.87 11.86 -11.34
CA ARG A 15 6.69 11.32 -12.06
C ARG A 15 6.80 9.83 -12.38
N SER A 16 8.01 9.33 -12.65
CA SER A 16 8.27 7.95 -13.06
C SER A 16 7.78 6.91 -12.03
N LYS A 17 8.04 7.16 -10.74
CA LYS A 17 7.66 6.25 -9.65
C LYS A 17 6.15 5.95 -9.60
N SER A 18 5.32 6.97 -9.87
CA SER A 18 3.84 6.89 -9.74
C SER A 18 3.18 6.11 -10.87
N VAL A 19 3.67 6.25 -12.10
CA VAL A 19 3.09 5.56 -13.27
C VAL A 19 3.51 4.08 -13.28
N TYR A 20 4.79 3.79 -13.00
CA TYR A 20 5.31 2.43 -12.96
C TYR A 20 4.65 1.59 -11.85
N SER A 21 4.48 2.16 -10.66
CA SER A 21 3.81 1.47 -9.55
C SER A 21 2.34 1.18 -9.82
N LYS A 22 1.64 2.10 -10.48
CA LYS A 22 0.23 1.90 -10.86
C LYS A 22 0.06 0.75 -11.86
N ALA A 23 1.01 0.58 -12.79
CA ALA A 23 1.03 -0.53 -13.73
C ALA A 23 1.40 -1.86 -13.07
N ILE A 24 2.28 -1.86 -12.06
CA ILE A 24 2.60 -3.07 -11.29
C ILE A 24 1.41 -3.50 -10.42
N LEU A 25 0.74 -2.55 -9.77
CA LEU A 25 -0.38 -2.83 -8.89
C LEU A 25 -1.67 -3.18 -9.63
N SER A 26 -1.78 -2.94 -10.94
CA SER A 26 -2.97 -3.33 -11.70
C SER A 26 -3.13 -4.85 -11.82
N GLU A 27 -2.06 -5.64 -11.66
CA GLU A 27 -2.14 -7.10 -11.60
C GLU A 27 -2.53 -7.65 -10.22
N PHE A 28 -2.48 -6.82 -9.15
CA PHE A 28 -2.84 -7.16 -7.77
C PHE A 28 -2.25 -8.47 -7.21
N LYS A 29 -1.08 -8.90 -7.70
CA LYS A 29 -0.37 -10.09 -7.21
C LYS A 29 0.45 -9.77 -5.96
N VAL A 30 0.50 -10.73 -5.03
CA VAL A 30 1.38 -10.65 -3.84
C VAL A 30 2.84 -10.40 -4.25
N SER A 31 3.33 -11.11 -5.27
CA SER A 31 4.70 -10.97 -5.77
C SER A 31 5.00 -9.55 -6.28
N ALA A 32 4.03 -8.89 -6.89
CA ALA A 32 4.16 -7.53 -7.41
C ALA A 32 4.35 -6.51 -6.28
N ILE A 33 3.58 -6.64 -5.19
CA ILE A 33 3.74 -5.81 -4.00
C ILE A 33 5.12 -6.04 -3.37
N HIS A 34 5.52 -7.31 -3.19
CA HIS A 34 6.83 -7.64 -2.63
C HIS A 34 8.02 -7.15 -3.48
N GLU A 35 7.86 -7.10 -4.79
CA GLU A 35 8.87 -6.51 -5.68
C GLU A 35 9.00 -5.00 -5.45
N LEU A 36 7.89 -4.27 -5.29
CA LEU A 36 7.90 -2.84 -4.98
C LEU A 36 8.61 -2.55 -3.66
N LEU A 37 8.32 -3.35 -2.62
CA LEU A 37 8.95 -3.23 -1.31
C LEU A 37 10.46 -3.50 -1.38
N ARG A 38 10.88 -4.57 -2.06
CA ARG A 38 12.31 -4.90 -2.23
C ARG A 38 13.08 -3.88 -3.05
N LYS A 39 12.43 -3.24 -4.02
CA LYS A 39 13.04 -2.15 -4.81
C LYS A 39 13.20 -0.85 -4.01
N GLY A 40 12.63 -0.75 -2.80
CA GLY A 40 12.70 0.45 -1.95
C GLY A 40 11.92 1.64 -2.52
N GLY A 41 11.07 1.42 -3.52
CA GLY A 41 10.23 2.45 -4.12
C GLY A 41 8.92 2.66 -3.36
N TRP A 42 8.53 1.67 -2.57
CA TRP A 42 7.32 1.62 -1.75
C TRP A 42 7.66 1.00 -0.41
N ASN A 43 6.90 1.38 0.60
CA ASN A 43 6.85 0.75 1.90
C ASN A 43 5.41 0.23 2.15
N CYS A 44 5.17 -0.39 3.29
CA CYS A 44 3.89 -0.97 3.66
C CYS A 44 2.81 0.11 3.88
N THR A 45 3.18 1.28 4.42
CA THR A 45 2.25 2.41 4.52
C THR A 45 1.78 2.90 3.15
N ASP A 46 2.67 2.97 2.14
CA ASP A 46 2.31 3.31 0.76
C ASP A 46 1.30 2.31 0.18
N VAL A 47 1.48 1.01 0.47
CA VAL A 47 0.57 -0.06 0.03
C VAL A 47 -0.82 0.16 0.64
N ILE A 48 -0.91 0.37 1.95
CA ILE A 48 -2.20 0.61 2.62
C ILE A 48 -2.86 1.90 2.09
N ASP A 49 -2.10 2.98 1.94
CA ASP A 49 -2.61 4.25 1.39
C ASP A 49 -3.22 4.07 0.01
N TYR A 50 -2.55 3.32 -0.86
CA TYR A 50 -3.07 3.02 -2.20
C TYR A 50 -4.44 2.33 -2.14
N PHE A 51 -4.58 1.29 -1.33
CA PHE A 51 -5.83 0.53 -1.24
C PHE A 51 -6.94 1.29 -0.51
N ILE A 52 -6.64 2.03 0.55
CA ILE A 52 -7.62 2.89 1.23
C ILE A 52 -8.13 3.97 0.27
N LYS A 53 -7.23 4.65 -0.46
CA LYS A 53 -7.65 5.65 -1.44
C LYS A 53 -8.58 5.07 -2.49
N ARG A 54 -8.28 3.86 -2.95
CA ARG A 54 -9.11 3.12 -3.91
C ARG A 54 -10.48 2.77 -3.31
N ALA A 55 -10.50 2.27 -2.08
CA ALA A 55 -11.73 1.94 -1.36
C ALA A 55 -12.60 3.18 -1.13
N VAL A 56 -12.05 4.28 -0.60
CA VAL A 56 -12.78 5.55 -0.40
C VAL A 56 -13.37 6.07 -1.72
N THR A 57 -12.66 5.89 -2.84
CA THR A 57 -13.14 6.34 -4.16
C THR A 57 -14.31 5.51 -4.67
N TYR A 58 -14.25 4.18 -4.57
CA TYR A 58 -15.21 3.30 -5.25
C TYR A 58 -16.27 2.67 -4.34
N ASN A 59 -16.00 2.52 -3.05
CA ASN A 59 -16.91 1.87 -2.11
C ASN A 59 -18.27 2.57 -1.93
N PRO A 60 -18.43 3.91 -2.09
CA PRO A 60 -19.76 4.52 -2.06
C PRO A 60 -20.74 3.96 -3.09
N ILE A 61 -20.22 3.46 -4.22
CA ILE A 61 -21.01 2.87 -5.31
C ILE A 61 -21.06 1.34 -5.16
N ILE A 62 -19.89 0.70 -5.00
CA ILE A 62 -19.78 -0.76 -4.98
C ILE A 62 -20.32 -1.37 -3.68
N LYS A 63 -20.18 -0.67 -2.55
CA LYS A 63 -20.58 -1.11 -1.22
C LYS A 63 -20.00 -2.48 -0.83
N ALA A 64 -18.71 -2.69 -1.12
CA ALA A 64 -17.99 -3.92 -0.81
C ALA A 64 -17.46 -3.98 0.64
N LEU A 65 -17.23 -2.83 1.27
CA LEU A 65 -16.68 -2.72 2.63
C LEU A 65 -17.70 -2.02 3.52
N ILE A 66 -17.96 -2.59 4.70
CA ILE A 66 -18.85 -1.98 5.70
C ILE A 66 -18.09 -1.29 6.83
N ASN A 67 -16.88 -1.75 7.14
CA ASN A 67 -15.99 -1.19 8.15
C ASN A 67 -14.56 -1.14 7.62
N PHE A 68 -13.78 -0.16 8.11
CA PHE A 68 -12.34 -0.07 7.89
C PHE A 68 -11.61 -0.32 9.21
N ASN A 69 -10.46 -1.01 9.18
CA ASN A 69 -9.62 -1.15 10.37
C ASN A 69 -8.91 0.19 10.67
N PRO A 70 -9.21 0.89 11.79
CA PRO A 70 -8.55 2.16 12.11
C PRO A 70 -7.06 1.99 12.43
N LYS A 71 -6.61 0.75 12.70
CA LYS A 71 -5.21 0.43 13.01
C LYS A 71 -4.39 0.07 11.77
N ALA A 72 -4.99 -0.02 10.57
CA ALA A 72 -4.30 -0.50 9.37
C ALA A 72 -2.99 0.26 9.06
N GLN A 73 -2.98 1.58 9.25
CA GLN A 73 -1.78 2.40 9.06
C GLN A 73 -0.68 2.12 10.09
N ILE A 74 -1.07 1.93 11.34
CA ILE A 74 -0.13 1.65 12.44
C ILE A 74 0.48 0.26 12.23
N GLU A 75 -0.34 -0.74 11.89
CA GLU A 75 0.13 -2.10 11.59
C GLU A 75 1.08 -2.12 10.38
N ALA A 76 0.81 -1.32 9.35
CA ALA A 76 1.72 -1.16 8.21
C ALA A 76 3.05 -0.53 8.60
N TYR A 77 3.02 0.55 9.40
CA TYR A 77 4.22 1.18 9.92
C TYR A 77 5.08 0.22 10.76
N ASP A 78 4.45 -0.62 11.58
CA ASP A 78 5.15 -1.63 12.39
C ASP A 78 5.84 -2.69 11.50
N LEU A 79 5.22 -3.06 10.37
CA LEU A 79 5.84 -3.95 9.39
C LEU A 79 7.01 -3.29 8.66
N ASP A 80 6.89 -2.01 8.33
CA ASP A 80 7.99 -1.22 7.75
C ASP A 80 9.18 -1.16 8.70
N LYS A 81 8.95 -0.86 9.98
CA LYS A 81 9.98 -0.86 11.01
C LYS A 81 10.64 -2.24 11.13
N PHE A 82 9.84 -3.30 11.20
CA PHE A 82 10.36 -4.66 11.24
C PHE A 82 11.24 -4.99 10.03
N TYR A 83 10.78 -4.65 8.82
CA TYR A 83 11.53 -4.90 7.59
C TYR A 83 12.84 -4.13 7.57
N HIS A 84 12.82 -2.86 7.98
CA HIS A 84 14.02 -2.03 8.07
C HIS A 84 15.03 -2.57 9.08
N GLU A 85 14.57 -3.03 10.25
CA GLU A 85 15.46 -3.53 11.32
C GLU A 85 16.02 -4.93 11.03
N LYS A 86 15.22 -5.81 10.43
CA LYS A 86 15.56 -7.22 10.25
C LYS A 86 16.01 -7.56 8.83
N ASN A 87 15.75 -6.67 7.87
CA ASN A 87 16.01 -6.86 6.44
C ASN A 87 15.41 -8.16 5.88
N VAL A 88 14.29 -8.61 6.48
CA VAL A 88 13.55 -9.81 6.08
C VAL A 88 12.05 -9.57 6.21
N PHE A 89 11.26 -10.20 5.35
CA PHE A 89 9.81 -10.20 5.50
C PHE A 89 9.38 -11.02 6.71
N LYS A 90 8.34 -10.54 7.41
CA LYS A 90 7.74 -11.23 8.57
C LYS A 90 7.06 -12.56 8.19
N GLY A 91 6.79 -12.78 6.89
CA GLY A 91 6.19 -14.00 6.36
C GLY A 91 5.76 -13.82 4.89
N GLN A 92 5.10 -14.84 4.32
CA GLN A 92 4.66 -14.84 2.92
C GLN A 92 3.62 -13.77 2.58
N LEU A 93 2.95 -13.20 3.58
CA LEU A 93 1.95 -12.14 3.41
C LEU A 93 2.41 -10.80 3.99
N HIS A 94 3.72 -10.59 4.14
CA HIS A 94 4.25 -9.32 4.61
C HIS A 94 3.73 -8.17 3.75
N CYS A 95 3.02 -7.23 4.39
CA CYS A 95 2.44 -6.03 3.80
C CYS A 95 1.43 -6.27 2.68
N ILE A 96 0.73 -7.41 2.74
CA ILE A 96 -0.39 -7.72 1.85
C ILE A 96 -1.69 -7.37 2.59
N PRO A 97 -2.43 -6.34 2.16
CA PRO A 97 -3.76 -6.09 2.69
C PRO A 97 -4.75 -7.13 2.18
N PHE A 98 -5.70 -7.48 3.03
CA PHE A 98 -6.82 -8.35 2.69
C PHE A 98 -8.07 -7.87 3.42
N ILE A 99 -9.21 -8.37 2.95
CA ILE A 99 -10.52 -8.07 3.53
C ILE A 99 -11.05 -9.32 4.22
N ILE A 100 -11.79 -9.13 5.30
CA ILE A 100 -12.43 -10.20 6.06
C ILE A 100 -13.94 -10.00 5.92
N LYS A 101 -14.68 -11.09 5.71
CA LYS A 101 -16.13 -11.04 5.69
C LYS A 101 -16.62 -10.73 7.11
N ASP A 102 -17.61 -9.86 7.24
CA ASP A 102 -18.08 -9.34 8.53
C ASP A 102 -18.74 -10.40 9.45
N ASN A 103 -18.86 -11.65 8.97
CA ASN A 103 -19.29 -12.80 9.78
C ASN A 103 -18.12 -13.54 10.46
N ILE A 104 -16.90 -12.99 10.41
CA ILE A 104 -15.71 -13.52 11.06
C ILE A 104 -15.24 -12.49 12.08
N ASP A 105 -15.07 -12.92 13.32
CA ASP A 105 -14.66 -12.04 14.41
C ASP A 105 -13.24 -11.51 14.21
N VAL A 106 -13.12 -10.19 14.31
CA VAL A 106 -11.84 -9.48 14.29
C VAL A 106 -11.78 -8.57 15.52
N ALA A 107 -10.79 -8.79 16.38
CA ALA A 107 -10.66 -8.05 17.63
C ALA A 107 -10.60 -6.53 17.39
N GLY A 108 -11.55 -5.80 17.97
CA GLY A 108 -11.63 -4.35 17.88
C GLY A 108 -12.41 -3.81 16.66
N LEU A 109 -13.04 -4.67 15.87
CA LEU A 109 -13.99 -4.29 14.82
C LEU A 109 -15.39 -4.86 15.14
N PRO A 110 -16.47 -4.21 14.66
CA PRO A 110 -17.80 -4.80 14.71
C PRO A 110 -17.87 -6.09 13.86
N THR A 111 -18.70 -7.03 14.31
CA THR A 111 -19.17 -8.22 13.57
C THR A 111 -20.70 -8.12 13.52
N THR A 112 -21.33 -8.16 12.35
CA THR A 112 -22.78 -7.93 12.17
C THR A 112 -23.49 -8.96 11.29
#